data_AF-A0A9E7L658-F1
#
_entry.id   AF-A0A9E7L658-F1
#
_cell.length_a   1.000
_cell.length_b   1.000
_cell.length_c   1.000
_cell.angle_alpha   90.00
_cell.angle_beta   90.00
_cell.angle_gamma   90.00
#
_symmetry.space_group_name_H-M   'P 1'
#
loop_
_entity.id
_entity.type
_entity.pdbx_description
1 polymer ?
#
loop_
_entity_poly.entity_id
_entity_poly.type
_entity_poly.pdbx_seq_one_letter_code
_entity_poly.pdbx_strand_id
1 'polypeptide(L)'
;MCINKILLSHIQYIFYLYNSYVLLYHVFVGSVVVREVVFADSAGDAALQFLGFPESVAKSKRSPEKLFRLLDLYDAVTELRPEIELIFSFDSTAAVRAQALASLSKLAETASATLTDFESAITKESSRSTFPGGGVHPMTRYAMNYISLLADYQSALVKISADFPIHTPTPIPAFFFGTSQAPTEQQPAPASSSSSSEGSRRSAIAARFAWLILSLLCKLDEKAAAYRDVGLSYLFLANNLQYIVNKVRSCRLRELLGEEWATRHAAKARQHAAGYDRAAWGRVAATIPTGNVSAGEARGRMRAFNAALEEACAAESGWVVADAAMREEMRANVRRMILPAYRGFYTRWGAAMEDAAAVLLSPDDVGNRVGELFSGSGSHRTKASSSRTV
;
A
#
# COMPACT_ATOMS: atom_id res chain seq x y z
N MET A 1 -2.11 -19.27 17.12
CA MET A 1 -2.34 -20.42 18.04
C MET A 1 -3.80 -20.60 18.45
N CYS A 2 -4.58 -19.55 18.78
CA CYS A 2 -5.98 -19.76 19.20
C CYS A 2 -6.93 -20.24 18.10
N ILE A 3 -6.82 -19.74 16.86
CA ILE A 3 -7.74 -20.15 15.78
C ILE A 3 -7.54 -21.60 15.34
N ASN A 4 -6.31 -22.13 15.31
CA ASN A 4 -6.11 -23.57 15.06
C ASN A 4 -6.69 -24.44 16.18
N LYS A 5 -6.67 -23.98 17.44
CA LYS A 5 -7.36 -24.70 18.53
C LYS A 5 -8.87 -24.62 18.39
N ILE A 6 -9.40 -23.47 18.00
CA ILE A 6 -10.83 -23.29 17.69
C ILE A 6 -11.22 -24.20 16.52
N LEU A 7 -10.53 -24.18 15.38
CA LEU A 7 -10.75 -25.08 14.24
C LEU A 7 -10.60 -26.57 14.59
N LEU A 8 -9.62 -26.97 15.41
CA LEU A 8 -9.51 -28.35 15.88
C LEU A 8 -10.68 -28.76 16.80
N SER A 9 -11.06 -27.88 17.74
CA SER A 9 -12.26 -28.07 18.55
C SER A 9 -13.53 -28.07 17.70
N HIS A 10 -13.59 -27.28 16.63
CA HIS A 10 -14.70 -27.22 15.69
C HIS A 10 -14.83 -28.54 14.91
N ILE A 11 -13.74 -29.09 14.39
CA ILE A 11 -13.74 -30.39 13.69
C ILE A 11 -14.13 -31.50 14.65
N GLN A 12 -13.59 -31.52 15.87
CA GLN A 12 -13.98 -32.53 16.88
C GLN A 12 -15.45 -32.40 17.29
N TYR A 13 -15.96 -31.18 17.43
CA TYR A 13 -17.34 -30.94 17.81
C TYR A 13 -18.33 -31.30 16.68
N ILE A 14 -18.00 -30.97 15.43
CA ILE A 14 -18.81 -31.38 14.27
C ILE A 14 -18.75 -32.88 14.06
N PHE A 15 -17.59 -33.51 14.28
CA PHE A 15 -17.48 -34.96 14.26
C PHE A 15 -18.32 -35.61 15.37
N TYR A 16 -18.37 -35.01 16.56
CA TYR A 16 -19.28 -35.46 17.63
C TYR A 16 -20.75 -35.31 17.22
N LEU A 17 -21.14 -34.18 16.64
CA LEU A 17 -22.50 -33.93 16.17
C LEU A 17 -22.90 -34.90 15.04
N TYR A 18 -22.00 -35.14 14.10
CA TYR A 18 -22.21 -36.08 13.00
C TYR A 18 -22.32 -37.53 13.49
N ASN A 19 -21.46 -37.96 14.42
CA ASN A 19 -21.57 -39.29 15.01
C ASN A 19 -22.87 -39.45 15.81
N SER A 20 -23.29 -38.41 16.54
CA SER A 20 -24.57 -38.41 17.26
C SER A 20 -25.74 -38.52 16.29
N TYR A 21 -25.70 -37.79 15.17
CA TYR A 21 -26.67 -37.88 14.08
C TYR A 21 -26.72 -39.31 13.50
N VAL A 22 -25.59 -39.89 13.10
CA VAL A 22 -25.51 -41.25 12.54
C VAL A 22 -25.98 -42.30 13.53
N LEU A 23 -25.59 -42.19 14.81
CA LEU A 23 -26.02 -43.10 15.86
C LEU A 23 -27.55 -43.08 16.03
N LEU A 24 -28.15 -41.89 16.07
CA LEU A 24 -29.60 -41.74 16.16
C LEU A 24 -30.32 -42.30 14.93
N TYR A 25 -29.71 -42.20 13.75
CA TYR A 25 -30.19 -42.87 12.52
C TYR A 25 -30.23 -44.40 12.67
N HIS A 26 -29.25 -45.00 13.34
CA HIS A 26 -29.17 -46.43 13.56
C HIS A 26 -30.02 -46.93 14.75
N VAL A 27 -30.20 -46.14 15.80
CA VAL A 27 -30.97 -46.53 16.99
C VAL A 27 -32.47 -46.36 16.77
N PHE A 28 -32.88 -45.28 16.09
CA PHE A 28 -34.30 -44.95 15.89
C PHE A 28 -34.75 -45.12 14.43
N VAL A 29 -34.38 -46.24 13.80
CA VAL A 29 -34.67 -46.52 12.37
C VAL A 29 -36.15 -46.35 12.03
N GLY A 30 -37.05 -46.78 12.91
CA GLY A 30 -38.50 -46.79 12.67
C GLY A 30 -39.28 -45.53 13.03
N SER A 31 -38.66 -44.51 13.65
CA SER A 31 -39.37 -43.28 14.06
C SER A 31 -38.54 -42.02 13.84
N VAL A 32 -38.84 -41.31 12.75
CA VAL A 32 -38.19 -40.04 12.38
C VAL A 32 -38.46 -38.96 13.43
N VAL A 33 -39.69 -38.88 13.95
CA VAL A 33 -40.10 -37.86 14.94
C VAL A 33 -39.33 -38.01 16.25
N VAL A 34 -39.16 -39.24 16.75
CA VAL A 34 -38.40 -39.49 18.00
C VAL A 34 -36.93 -39.15 17.80
N ARG A 35 -36.37 -39.52 16.64
CA ARG A 35 -34.98 -39.21 16.28
C ARG A 35 -34.72 -37.72 16.25
N GLU A 36 -35.63 -36.97 15.63
CA GLU A 36 -35.57 -35.51 15.51
C GLU A 36 -35.58 -34.84 16.89
N VAL A 37 -36.54 -35.19 17.75
CA VAL A 37 -36.68 -34.60 19.08
C VAL A 37 -35.46 -34.90 19.96
N VAL A 38 -34.98 -36.14 19.97
CA VAL A 38 -33.79 -36.54 20.77
C VAL A 38 -32.52 -35.87 20.24
N PHE A 39 -32.37 -35.71 18.92
CA PHE A 39 -31.24 -34.99 18.34
C PHE A 39 -31.27 -33.51 18.71
N ALA A 40 -32.43 -32.86 18.58
CA ALA A 40 -32.59 -31.45 18.92
C ALA A 40 -32.29 -31.19 20.41
N ASP A 41 -32.77 -32.05 21.32
CA ASP A 41 -32.53 -31.94 22.77
C ASP A 41 -31.06 -32.16 23.14
N SER A 42 -30.38 -33.13 22.50
CA SER A 42 -28.99 -33.47 22.84
C SER A 42 -27.94 -32.53 22.23
N ALA A 43 -28.21 -31.99 21.05
CA ALA A 43 -27.22 -31.25 20.26
C ALA A 43 -27.59 -29.79 20.00
N GLY A 44 -28.87 -29.42 20.07
CA GLY A 44 -29.38 -28.11 19.64
C GLY A 44 -28.76 -26.95 20.40
N ASP A 45 -28.85 -26.93 21.73
CA ASP A 45 -28.35 -25.84 22.57
C ASP A 45 -26.85 -25.65 22.44
N ALA A 46 -26.09 -26.75 22.45
CA ALA A 46 -24.65 -26.69 22.32
C ALA A 46 -24.22 -26.23 20.92
N ALA A 47 -24.95 -26.61 19.86
CA ALA A 47 -24.74 -26.10 18.50
C ALA A 47 -25.10 -24.61 18.38
N LEU A 48 -26.17 -24.14 19.03
CA LEU A 48 -26.53 -22.73 19.09
C LEU A 48 -25.46 -21.89 19.77
N GLN A 49 -24.94 -22.33 20.91
CA GLN A 49 -23.85 -21.63 21.62
C GLN A 49 -22.58 -21.56 20.77
N PHE A 50 -22.22 -22.69 20.15
CA PHE A 50 -21.07 -22.79 19.27
C PHE A 50 -21.18 -21.84 18.08
N LEU A 51 -22.33 -21.84 17.38
CA LEU A 51 -22.56 -20.96 16.23
C LEU A 51 -22.84 -19.51 16.65
N GLY A 52 -23.22 -19.23 17.90
CA GLY A 52 -23.36 -17.87 18.43
C GLY A 52 -22.04 -17.22 18.85
N PHE A 53 -20.96 -17.98 19.00
CA PHE A 53 -19.64 -17.46 19.36
C PHE A 53 -19.08 -16.46 18.31
N PRO A 54 -19.08 -16.75 17.00
CA PRO A 54 -18.61 -15.80 16.00
C PRO A 54 -19.40 -14.49 16.00
N GLU A 55 -20.71 -14.53 16.24
CA GLU A 55 -21.55 -13.33 16.40
C GLU A 55 -21.10 -12.50 17.61
N SER A 56 -20.81 -13.16 18.73
CA SER A 56 -20.26 -12.52 19.93
C SER A 56 -18.91 -11.85 19.68
N VAL A 57 -18.03 -12.50 18.90
CA VAL A 57 -16.74 -11.91 18.49
C VAL A 57 -16.95 -10.68 17.61
N ALA A 58 -17.91 -10.73 16.68
CA ALA A 58 -18.26 -9.62 15.80
C ALA A 58 -18.84 -8.41 16.57
N LYS A 59 -19.55 -8.64 17.68
CA LYS A 59 -20.06 -7.58 18.58
C LYS A 59 -18.96 -6.91 19.42
N SER A 60 -17.76 -7.49 19.49
CA SER A 60 -16.66 -6.90 20.26
C SER A 60 -16.14 -5.59 19.64
N LYS A 61 -15.39 -4.79 20.42
CA LYS A 61 -14.81 -3.53 19.94
C LYS A 61 -14.02 -3.75 18.64
N ARG A 62 -14.41 -3.03 17.58
CA ARG A 62 -13.79 -3.07 16.25
C ARG A 62 -12.37 -2.51 16.28
N SER A 63 -11.44 -3.16 15.58
CA SER A 63 -10.13 -2.62 15.25
C SER A 63 -9.58 -3.29 13.98
N PRO A 64 -8.68 -2.64 13.24
CA PRO A 64 -8.06 -3.22 12.05
C PRO A 64 -7.44 -4.60 12.31
N GLU A 65 -6.73 -4.77 13.43
CA GLU A 65 -6.03 -6.01 13.77
C GLU A 65 -6.98 -7.19 13.99
N LYS A 66 -8.21 -6.91 14.44
CA LYS A 66 -9.25 -7.93 14.63
C LYS A 66 -9.90 -8.35 13.32
N LEU A 67 -9.82 -7.55 12.25
CA LEU A 67 -10.47 -7.86 10.98
C LEU A 67 -10.04 -9.22 10.45
N PHE A 68 -8.75 -9.53 10.51
CA PHE A 68 -8.24 -10.82 10.06
C PHE A 68 -8.86 -12.01 10.81
N ARG A 69 -9.08 -11.87 12.11
CA ARG A 69 -9.76 -12.89 12.93
C ARG A 69 -11.24 -13.04 12.58
N LEU A 70 -11.90 -11.94 12.22
CA LEU A 70 -13.29 -11.98 11.74
C LEU A 70 -13.39 -12.69 10.39
N LEU A 71 -12.43 -12.44 9.48
CA LEU A 71 -12.36 -13.09 8.18
C LEU A 71 -12.05 -14.59 8.31
N ASP A 72 -11.12 -14.97 9.20
CA ASP A 72 -10.83 -16.37 9.55
C ASP A 72 -12.10 -17.10 10.04
N LEU A 73 -12.88 -16.47 10.93
CA LEU A 73 -14.13 -17.03 11.44
C LEU A 73 -15.21 -17.10 10.36
N TYR A 74 -15.31 -16.09 9.49
CA TYR A 74 -16.27 -16.09 8.39
C TYR A 74 -15.97 -17.23 7.41
N ASP A 75 -14.71 -17.41 7.00
CA ASP A 75 -14.32 -18.53 6.14
C ASP A 75 -14.61 -19.88 6.81
N ALA A 76 -14.26 -20.05 8.09
CA ALA A 76 -14.53 -21.29 8.81
C ALA A 76 -16.03 -21.63 8.87
N VAL A 77 -16.90 -20.66 9.21
CA VAL A 77 -18.36 -20.90 9.23
C VAL A 77 -18.91 -21.15 7.82
N THR A 78 -18.35 -20.50 6.80
CA THR A 78 -18.74 -20.71 5.40
C THR A 78 -18.40 -22.11 4.91
N GLU A 79 -17.22 -22.63 5.28
CA GLU A 79 -16.78 -23.98 4.93
C GLU A 79 -17.65 -25.06 5.59
N LEU A 80 -18.07 -24.83 6.83
CA LEU A 80 -18.89 -25.77 7.59
C LEU A 80 -20.37 -25.74 7.21
N ARG A 81 -20.80 -24.73 6.44
CA ARG A 81 -22.20 -24.52 6.08
C ARG A 81 -22.89 -25.74 5.48
N PRO A 82 -22.31 -26.48 4.50
CA PRO A 82 -22.97 -27.65 3.92
C PRO A 82 -23.22 -28.77 4.94
N GLU A 83 -22.28 -28.97 5.87
CA GLU A 83 -22.39 -29.97 6.93
C GLU A 83 -23.45 -29.55 7.97
N ILE A 84 -23.51 -28.27 8.31
CA ILE A 84 -24.55 -27.72 9.19
C ILE A 84 -25.94 -27.91 8.58
N GLU A 85 -26.11 -27.63 7.28
CA GLU A 85 -27.39 -27.84 6.57
C GLU A 85 -27.79 -29.32 6.53
N LEU A 86 -26.82 -30.22 6.39
CA LEU A 86 -27.06 -31.67 6.36
C LEU A 86 -27.42 -32.21 7.74
N ILE A 87 -26.64 -31.87 8.77
CA ILE A 87 -26.80 -32.40 10.14
C ILE A 87 -28.07 -31.85 10.79
N PHE A 88 -28.39 -30.56 10.56
CA PHE A 88 -29.54 -29.86 11.15
C PHE A 88 -30.66 -29.65 10.12
N SER A 89 -30.90 -30.65 9.27
CA SER A 89 -31.90 -30.60 8.20
C SER A 89 -33.35 -30.60 8.70
N PHE A 90 -33.58 -30.95 9.97
CA PHE A 90 -34.91 -31.05 10.57
C PHE A 90 -35.47 -29.68 10.98
N ASP A 91 -36.80 -29.56 11.00
CA ASP A 91 -37.50 -28.31 11.35
C ASP A 91 -37.27 -27.93 12.82
N SER A 92 -37.25 -28.89 13.75
CA SER A 92 -36.90 -28.65 15.16
C SER A 92 -35.49 -28.07 15.36
N THR A 93 -34.59 -28.28 14.41
CA THR A 93 -33.21 -27.77 14.44
C THR A 93 -32.98 -26.55 13.57
N ALA A 94 -34.04 -25.99 12.96
CA ALA A 94 -33.94 -24.83 12.06
C ALA A 94 -33.28 -23.60 12.72
N ALA A 95 -33.43 -23.44 14.04
CA ALA A 95 -32.78 -22.38 14.80
C ALA A 95 -31.25 -22.42 14.70
N VAL A 96 -30.64 -23.62 14.63
CA VAL A 96 -29.19 -23.81 14.51
C VAL A 96 -28.70 -23.29 13.15
N ARG A 97 -29.41 -23.62 12.07
CA ARG A 97 -29.11 -23.12 10.72
C ARG A 97 -29.28 -21.61 10.63
N ALA A 98 -30.35 -21.08 11.22
CA ALA A 98 -30.59 -19.64 11.30
C ALA A 98 -29.46 -18.92 12.07
N GLN A 99 -28.96 -19.51 13.17
CA GLN A 99 -27.85 -18.95 13.94
C GLN A 99 -26.53 -18.92 13.14
N ALA A 100 -26.24 -19.95 12.34
CA ALA A 100 -25.08 -19.95 11.44
C ALA A 100 -25.13 -18.77 10.46
N LEU A 101 -26.29 -18.58 9.81
CA LEU A 101 -26.51 -17.48 8.85
C LEU A 101 -26.42 -16.12 9.55
N ALA A 102 -27.06 -15.94 10.71
CA ALA A 102 -26.99 -14.71 11.49
C ALA A 102 -25.54 -14.33 11.84
N SER A 103 -24.72 -15.34 12.16
CA SER A 103 -23.31 -15.15 12.50
C SER A 103 -22.46 -14.76 11.30
N LEU A 104 -22.68 -15.39 10.14
CA LEU A 104 -22.06 -14.99 8.87
C LEU A 104 -22.41 -13.54 8.52
N SER A 105 -23.68 -13.17 8.62
CA SER A 105 -24.16 -11.79 8.40
C SER A 105 -23.46 -10.80 9.32
N LYS A 106 -23.41 -11.10 10.63
CA LYS A 106 -22.79 -10.21 11.61
C LYS A 106 -21.29 -10.05 11.38
N LEU A 107 -20.59 -11.12 11.02
CA LEU A 107 -19.17 -11.10 10.68
C LEU A 107 -18.92 -10.23 9.44
N ALA A 108 -19.70 -10.43 8.38
CA ALA A 108 -19.60 -9.68 7.13
C ALA A 108 -19.88 -8.18 7.31
N GLU A 109 -20.93 -7.83 8.05
CA GLU A 109 -21.25 -6.44 8.42
C GLU A 109 -20.10 -5.80 9.19
N THR A 110 -19.60 -6.50 10.20
CA THR A 110 -18.54 -5.98 11.08
C THR A 110 -17.22 -5.84 10.32
N ALA A 111 -16.91 -6.79 9.43
CA ALA A 111 -15.74 -6.73 8.55
C ALA A 111 -15.80 -5.51 7.63
N SER A 112 -16.94 -5.32 6.95
CA SER A 112 -17.19 -4.18 6.07
C SER A 112 -17.09 -2.85 6.82
N ALA A 113 -17.71 -2.76 8.00
CA ALA A 113 -17.65 -1.57 8.83
C ALA A 113 -16.23 -1.28 9.34
N THR A 114 -15.44 -2.32 9.64
CA THR A 114 -14.02 -2.16 10.05
C THR A 114 -13.15 -1.64 8.90
N LEU A 115 -13.40 -2.05 7.66
CA LEU A 115 -12.75 -1.48 6.48
C LEU A 115 -13.10 0.01 6.29
N THR A 116 -14.36 0.38 6.50
CA THR A 116 -14.80 1.79 6.46
C THR A 116 -14.18 2.63 7.57
N ASP A 117 -14.05 2.08 8.78
CA ASP A 117 -13.36 2.74 9.89
C ASP A 117 -11.88 2.96 9.55
N PHE A 118 -11.21 1.97 8.96
CA PHE A 118 -9.81 2.06 8.54
C PHE A 118 -9.61 3.16 7.48
N GLU A 119 -10.47 3.22 6.47
CA GLU A 119 -10.46 4.30 5.48
C GLU A 119 -10.70 5.67 6.12
N SER A 120 -11.67 5.76 7.04
CA SER A 120 -11.95 6.98 7.80
C SER A 120 -10.75 7.42 8.63
N ALA A 121 -10.00 6.48 9.21
CA ALA A 121 -8.79 6.78 9.97
C ALA A 121 -7.69 7.37 9.07
N ILE A 122 -7.52 6.85 7.85
CA ILE A 122 -6.57 7.41 6.87
C ILE A 122 -6.98 8.84 6.48
N THR A 123 -8.24 9.03 6.08
CA THR A 123 -8.72 10.32 5.55
C THR A 123 -8.77 11.41 6.62
N LYS A 124 -9.15 11.06 7.86
CA LYS A 124 -9.27 12.01 8.99
C LYS A 124 -7.96 12.28 9.73
N GLU A 125 -6.86 11.64 9.34
CA GLU A 125 -5.55 11.84 9.99
C GLU A 125 -5.13 13.34 9.93
N SER A 126 -5.21 14.04 11.05
CA SER A 126 -5.08 15.51 11.08
C SER A 126 -3.68 16.01 11.44
N SER A 127 -2.72 15.10 11.67
CA SER A 127 -1.34 15.49 12.02
C SER A 127 -0.72 16.37 10.94
N ARG A 128 -0.37 17.61 11.33
CA ARG A 128 0.34 18.58 10.46
C ARG A 128 1.86 18.42 10.50
N SER A 129 2.37 17.39 11.19
CA SER A 129 3.80 17.15 11.26
C SER A 129 4.34 16.68 9.91
N THR A 130 5.29 17.43 9.37
CA THR A 130 6.12 16.99 8.25
C THR A 130 7.01 15.85 8.70
N PHE A 131 7.22 14.84 7.85
CA PHE A 131 8.13 13.76 8.18
C PHE A 131 9.57 14.17 7.85
N PRO A 132 10.53 14.04 8.78
CA PRO A 132 11.90 14.47 8.55
C PRO A 132 12.49 13.86 7.28
N GLY A 133 13.21 14.70 6.51
CA GLY A 133 13.92 14.27 5.31
C GLY A 133 13.06 13.81 4.13
N GLY A 134 11.73 13.99 4.19
CA GLY A 134 10.83 13.61 3.08
C GLY A 134 10.75 12.09 2.85
N GLY A 135 11.13 11.27 3.83
CA GLY A 135 11.13 9.82 3.70
C GLY A 135 9.72 9.19 3.65
N VAL A 136 9.69 7.85 3.65
CA VAL A 136 8.43 7.08 3.68
C VAL A 136 7.73 7.29 5.02
N HIS A 137 6.52 7.87 4.98
CA HIS A 137 5.72 8.20 6.15
C HIS A 137 5.25 6.93 6.90
N PRO A 138 5.20 6.94 8.25
CA PRO A 138 4.71 5.80 9.03
C PRO A 138 3.29 5.36 8.67
N MET A 139 2.39 6.31 8.41
CA MET A 139 1.04 6.04 7.88
C MET A 139 1.07 5.23 6.57
N THR A 140 1.95 5.56 5.64
CA THR A 140 2.12 4.80 4.39
C THR A 140 2.53 3.37 4.67
N ARG A 141 3.48 3.17 5.61
CA ARG A 141 3.93 1.82 6.01
C ARG A 141 2.81 1.03 6.65
N TYR A 142 2.11 1.61 7.63
CA TYR A 142 1.00 0.97 8.33
C TYR A 142 -0.13 0.60 7.35
N ALA A 143 -0.59 1.58 6.56
CA ALA A 143 -1.69 1.38 5.62
C ALA A 143 -1.33 0.32 4.57
N MET A 144 -0.15 0.39 3.95
CA MET A 144 0.24 -0.60 2.95
C MET A 144 0.49 -1.98 3.54
N ASN A 145 1.02 -2.09 4.76
CA ASN A 145 1.15 -3.40 5.41
C ASN A 145 -0.23 -4.01 5.67
N TYR A 146 -1.17 -3.22 6.16
CA TYR A 146 -2.55 -3.66 6.39
C TYR A 146 -3.26 -4.08 5.10
N ILE A 147 -3.21 -3.25 4.07
CA ILE A 147 -3.78 -3.51 2.74
C ILE A 147 -3.12 -4.75 2.11
N SER A 148 -1.81 -4.93 2.25
CA SER A 148 -1.10 -6.10 1.73
C SER A 148 -1.55 -7.39 2.41
N LEU A 149 -1.71 -7.38 3.75
CA LEU A 149 -2.23 -8.52 4.49
C LEU A 149 -3.68 -8.83 4.11
N LEU A 150 -4.51 -7.80 3.89
CA LEU A 150 -5.89 -8.01 3.45
C LEU A 150 -5.98 -8.66 2.07
N ALA A 151 -5.01 -8.44 1.18
CA ALA A 151 -4.99 -9.07 -0.14
C ALA A 151 -4.87 -10.61 -0.05
N ASP A 152 -4.32 -11.15 1.04
CA ASP A 152 -4.29 -12.60 1.28
C ASP A 152 -5.69 -13.16 1.59
N TYR A 153 -6.61 -12.34 2.05
CA TYR A 153 -8.02 -12.68 2.34
C TYR A 153 -8.97 -12.33 1.20
N GLN A 154 -8.47 -12.13 -0.02
CA GLN A 154 -9.31 -11.75 -1.17
C GLN A 154 -10.48 -12.73 -1.43
N SER A 155 -10.30 -14.03 -1.16
CA SER A 155 -11.35 -15.04 -1.30
C SER A 155 -12.50 -14.82 -0.31
N ALA A 156 -12.19 -14.59 0.96
CA ALA A 156 -13.16 -14.27 2.00
C ALA A 156 -13.93 -13.00 1.64
N LEU A 157 -13.21 -11.96 1.19
CA LEU A 157 -13.81 -10.68 0.81
C LEU A 157 -14.71 -10.80 -0.42
N VAL A 158 -14.35 -11.62 -1.42
CA VAL A 158 -15.21 -11.91 -2.58
C VAL A 158 -16.50 -12.61 -2.15
N LYS A 159 -16.44 -13.56 -1.21
CA LYS A 159 -17.64 -14.22 -0.64
C LYS A 159 -18.51 -13.22 0.12
N ILE A 160 -17.91 -12.44 1.02
CA ILE A 160 -18.61 -11.38 1.78
C ILE A 160 -19.29 -10.41 0.82
N SER A 161 -18.63 -10.00 -0.27
CA SER A 161 -19.22 -9.08 -1.25
C SER A 161 -20.40 -9.66 -2.03
N ALA A 162 -20.47 -10.99 -2.14
CA ALA A 162 -21.58 -11.68 -2.78
C ALA A 162 -22.82 -11.72 -1.88
N ASP A 163 -22.60 -11.94 -0.59
CA ASP A 163 -23.67 -12.02 0.42
C ASP A 163 -24.09 -10.62 0.93
N PHE A 164 -23.15 -9.68 0.94
CA PHE A 164 -23.28 -8.32 1.48
C PHE A 164 -22.48 -7.32 0.62
N PRO A 165 -23.11 -6.56 -0.29
CA PRO A 165 -22.42 -5.64 -1.18
C PRO A 165 -21.57 -4.63 -0.39
N ILE A 166 -20.25 -4.67 -0.59
CA ILE A 166 -19.34 -3.69 0.00
C ILE A 166 -19.54 -2.37 -0.74
N HIS A 167 -20.16 -1.39 -0.08
CA HIS A 167 -20.36 -0.07 -0.65
C HIS A 167 -19.02 0.64 -0.86
N THR A 168 -18.64 0.89 -2.12
CA THR A 168 -17.67 1.94 -2.46
C THR A 168 -18.44 3.26 -2.63
N PRO A 169 -18.19 4.29 -1.80
CA PRO A 169 -19.02 5.49 -1.78
C PRO A 169 -19.01 6.27 -3.11
N THR A 170 -18.00 6.09 -3.95
CA THR A 170 -17.94 6.63 -5.31
C THR A 170 -17.20 5.70 -6.27
N PRO A 171 -17.56 5.67 -7.56
CA PRO A 171 -16.81 4.92 -8.56
C PRO A 171 -15.38 5.46 -8.65
N ILE A 172 -14.40 4.56 -8.61
CA ILE A 172 -13.01 4.94 -8.85
C ILE A 172 -12.90 5.51 -10.26
N PRO A 173 -12.26 6.68 -10.43
CA PRO A 173 -12.01 7.20 -11.75
C PRO A 173 -11.25 6.18 -12.62
N ALA A 174 -11.73 5.91 -13.83
CA ALA A 174 -11.13 4.94 -14.76
C ALA A 174 -9.63 5.17 -14.99
N PHE A 175 -9.18 6.43 -14.90
CA PHE A 175 -7.75 6.78 -15.00
C PHE A 175 -6.89 6.16 -13.89
N PHE A 176 -7.46 5.82 -12.74
CA PHE A 176 -6.72 5.21 -11.64
C PHE A 176 -6.31 3.77 -11.97
N PHE A 177 -7.15 3.04 -12.71
CA PHE A 177 -6.88 1.68 -13.18
C PHE A 177 -6.13 1.61 -14.50
N GLY A 178 -6.20 2.66 -15.32
CA GLY A 178 -5.58 2.66 -16.65
C GLY A 178 -6.52 2.24 -17.78
N THR A 179 -7.80 2.01 -17.52
CA THR A 179 -8.77 1.71 -18.57
C THR A 179 -9.10 2.98 -19.36
N SER A 180 -8.25 3.33 -20.33
CA SER A 180 -8.66 4.14 -21.47
C SER A 180 -9.48 3.25 -22.40
N GLN A 181 -10.74 3.01 -22.03
CA GLN A 181 -11.76 2.64 -23.00
C GLN A 181 -12.74 3.80 -23.08
N ALA A 182 -12.76 4.46 -24.23
CA ALA A 182 -13.93 5.18 -24.68
C ALA A 182 -15.13 4.21 -24.65
N PRO A 183 -16.35 4.68 -24.35
CA PRO A 183 -17.52 3.82 -24.36
C PRO A 183 -17.70 3.29 -25.78
N THR A 184 -17.34 2.03 -26.00
CA THR A 184 -17.63 1.35 -27.25
C THR A 184 -18.98 0.68 -27.05
N GLU A 185 -19.93 1.05 -27.90
CA GLU A 185 -21.29 0.55 -27.88
C GLU A 185 -21.34 -0.99 -27.93
N GLN A 186 -22.34 -1.49 -27.22
CA GLN A 186 -22.78 -2.88 -27.03
C GLN A 186 -22.44 -3.86 -28.17
N GLN A 187 -21.82 -4.99 -27.80
CA GLN A 187 -21.96 -6.24 -28.55
C GLN A 187 -22.28 -7.38 -27.56
N PRO A 188 -23.35 -8.17 -27.80
CA PRO A 188 -23.76 -9.22 -26.88
C PRO A 188 -22.89 -10.47 -27.09
N ALA A 189 -22.19 -10.90 -26.03
CA ALA A 189 -21.43 -12.16 -25.99
C ALA A 189 -22.15 -13.19 -25.09
N PRO A 190 -22.00 -14.51 -25.37
CA PRO A 190 -22.98 -15.53 -25.02
C PRO A 190 -22.92 -15.97 -23.55
N ALA A 191 -24.04 -16.52 -23.10
CA ALA A 191 -24.26 -17.02 -21.75
C ALA A 191 -23.32 -18.17 -21.38
N SER A 192 -22.30 -17.85 -20.57
CA SER A 192 -21.71 -18.79 -19.61
C SER A 192 -21.81 -18.13 -18.23
N SER A 193 -22.82 -18.53 -17.46
CA SER A 193 -23.38 -17.75 -16.34
C SER A 193 -22.71 -17.98 -14.97
N SER A 194 -21.60 -18.72 -14.89
CA SER A 194 -20.86 -18.90 -13.62
C SER A 194 -19.57 -18.08 -13.52
N SER A 195 -18.84 -17.87 -14.63
CA SER A 195 -17.55 -17.17 -14.62
C SER A 195 -17.67 -15.63 -14.61
N SER A 196 -18.76 -15.08 -15.16
CA SER A 196 -18.99 -13.64 -15.25
C SER A 196 -19.26 -12.99 -13.89
N SER A 197 -19.96 -13.69 -12.98
CA SER A 197 -20.28 -13.20 -11.63
C SER A 197 -19.04 -13.17 -10.72
N GLU A 198 -18.18 -14.19 -10.77
CA GLU A 198 -16.96 -14.22 -9.96
C GLU A 198 -15.91 -13.23 -10.46
N GLY A 199 -15.78 -13.06 -11.78
CA GLY A 199 -14.95 -12.01 -12.38
C GLY A 199 -15.41 -10.60 -11.99
N SER A 200 -16.72 -10.34 -12.02
CA SER A 200 -17.30 -9.07 -11.57
C SER A 200 -17.01 -8.79 -10.09
N ARG A 201 -17.12 -9.81 -9.22
CA ARG A 201 -16.80 -9.67 -7.78
C ARG A 201 -15.32 -9.45 -7.51
N ARG A 202 -14.43 -10.17 -8.20
CA ARG A 202 -12.97 -9.90 -8.14
C ARG A 202 -12.67 -8.46 -8.55
N SER A 203 -13.36 -7.94 -9.57
CA SER A 203 -13.25 -6.54 -10.00
C SER A 203 -13.73 -5.56 -8.91
N ALA A 204 -14.80 -5.88 -8.18
CA ALA A 204 -15.29 -5.04 -7.07
C ALA A 204 -14.31 -5.02 -5.88
N ILE A 205 -13.66 -6.15 -5.57
CA ILE A 205 -12.63 -6.21 -4.53
C ILE A 205 -11.36 -5.47 -4.96
N ALA A 206 -10.92 -5.63 -6.21
CA ALA A 206 -9.84 -4.83 -6.78
C ALA A 206 -10.14 -3.32 -6.71
N ALA A 207 -11.38 -2.92 -7.03
CA ALA A 207 -11.90 -1.58 -6.79
C ALA A 207 -11.76 -1.17 -5.32
N ARG A 208 -12.19 -1.98 -4.35
CA ARG A 208 -12.05 -1.63 -2.94
C ARG A 208 -10.59 -1.38 -2.52
N PHE A 209 -9.65 -2.21 -2.95
CA PHE A 209 -8.22 -2.06 -2.66
C PHE A 209 -7.63 -0.80 -3.31
N ALA A 210 -7.94 -0.57 -4.57
CA ALA A 210 -7.55 0.63 -5.30
C ALA A 210 -8.06 1.90 -4.62
N TRP A 211 -9.30 1.89 -4.12
CA TRP A 211 -9.88 3.02 -3.39
C TRP A 211 -9.10 3.32 -2.10
N LEU A 212 -8.78 2.30 -1.30
CA LEU A 212 -7.97 2.49 -0.08
C LEU A 212 -6.60 3.10 -0.38
N ILE A 213 -5.95 2.65 -1.46
CA ILE A 213 -4.68 3.22 -1.90
C ILE A 213 -4.86 4.67 -2.39
N LEU A 214 -5.94 4.97 -3.13
CA LEU A 214 -6.25 6.33 -3.55
C LEU A 214 -6.49 7.25 -2.36
N SER A 215 -7.27 6.84 -1.36
CA SER A 215 -7.49 7.60 -0.12
C SER A 215 -6.17 7.91 0.59
N LEU A 216 -5.25 6.94 0.65
CA LEU A 216 -3.91 7.14 1.18
C LEU A 216 -3.11 8.16 0.36
N LEU A 217 -3.14 8.06 -0.98
CA LEU A 217 -2.44 8.99 -1.87
C LEU A 217 -2.96 10.42 -1.76
N CYS A 218 -4.27 10.62 -1.72
CA CYS A 218 -4.88 11.94 -1.48
C CYS A 218 -4.42 12.51 -0.13
N LYS A 219 -4.36 11.66 0.90
CA LYS A 219 -3.90 12.10 2.21
C LYS A 219 -2.43 12.49 2.23
N LEU A 220 -1.59 11.79 1.48
CA LEU A 220 -0.19 12.13 1.31
C LEU A 220 -0.01 13.45 0.55
N ASP A 221 -0.86 13.74 -0.43
CA ASP A 221 -0.87 15.02 -1.15
C ASP A 221 -1.18 16.19 -0.21
N GLU A 222 -2.21 16.08 0.64
CA GLU A 222 -2.50 17.07 1.68
C GLU A 222 -1.31 17.30 2.63
N LYS A 223 -0.61 16.23 3.01
CA LYS A 223 0.58 16.32 3.87
C LYS A 223 1.77 16.93 3.15
N ALA A 224 1.90 16.70 1.84
CA ALA A 224 2.95 17.29 1.02
C ALA A 224 2.82 18.82 0.96
N ALA A 225 1.59 19.35 1.02
CA ALA A 225 1.33 20.79 1.07
C ALA A 225 1.81 21.48 2.37
N ALA A 226 2.08 20.73 3.44
CA ALA A 226 2.59 21.28 4.70
C ALA A 226 4.10 21.57 4.68
N TYR A 227 4.84 21.09 3.67
CA TYR A 227 6.27 21.36 3.53
C TYR A 227 6.50 22.77 3.00
N ARG A 228 7.42 23.50 3.65
CA ARG A 228 7.84 24.84 3.19
C ARG A 228 8.69 24.78 1.92
N ASP A 229 9.53 23.75 1.82
CA ASP A 229 10.38 23.53 0.66
C ASP A 229 9.64 22.66 -0.38
N VAL A 230 9.48 23.20 -1.58
CA VAL A 230 8.77 22.55 -2.69
C VAL A 230 9.52 21.31 -3.19
N GLY A 231 10.85 21.33 -3.19
CA GLY A 231 11.68 20.18 -3.54
C GLY A 231 11.48 19.03 -2.55
N LEU A 232 11.47 19.35 -1.26
CA LEU A 232 11.21 18.35 -0.20
C LEU A 232 9.79 17.79 -0.27
N SER A 233 8.80 18.60 -0.64
CA SER A 233 7.42 18.16 -0.90
C SER A 233 7.34 17.14 -2.04
N TYR A 234 8.02 17.42 -3.16
CA TYR A 234 8.11 16.47 -4.28
C TYR A 234 8.84 15.18 -3.89
N LEU A 235 9.92 15.28 -3.12
CA LEU A 235 10.67 14.13 -2.63
C LEU A 235 9.81 13.23 -1.73
N PHE A 236 9.02 13.83 -0.85
CA PHE A 236 8.05 13.14 -0.02
C PHE A 236 7.03 12.34 -0.85
N LEU A 237 6.44 12.97 -1.86
CA LEU A 237 5.49 12.30 -2.76
C LEU A 237 6.16 11.15 -3.52
N ALA A 238 7.37 11.35 -4.05
CA ALA A 238 8.12 10.33 -4.78
C ALA A 238 8.42 9.11 -3.90
N ASN A 239 8.96 9.32 -2.69
CA ASN A 239 9.29 8.24 -1.76
C ASN A 239 8.07 7.40 -1.36
N ASN A 240 6.97 8.06 -1.01
CA ASN A 240 5.78 7.36 -0.54
C ASN A 240 5.10 6.60 -1.69
N LEU A 241 4.99 7.21 -2.88
CA LEU A 241 4.42 6.55 -4.04
C LEU A 241 5.28 5.37 -4.52
N GLN A 242 6.61 5.54 -4.58
CA GLN A 242 7.51 4.45 -4.95
C GLN A 242 7.44 3.29 -3.94
N TYR A 243 7.32 3.59 -2.64
CA TYR A 243 7.10 2.56 -1.62
C TYR A 243 5.79 1.80 -1.83
N ILE A 244 4.69 2.50 -2.12
CA ILE A 244 3.39 1.90 -2.41
C ILE A 244 3.50 0.96 -3.62
N VAL A 245 4.13 1.42 -4.71
CA VAL A 245 4.35 0.62 -5.93
C VAL A 245 5.16 -0.65 -5.63
N ASN A 246 6.27 -0.51 -4.91
CA ASN A 246 7.12 -1.64 -4.53
C ASN A 246 6.34 -2.64 -3.67
N LYS A 247 5.49 -2.14 -2.75
CA LYS A 247 4.62 -3.01 -1.94
C LYS A 247 3.58 -3.74 -2.78
N VAL A 248 2.88 -3.06 -3.67
CA VAL A 248 1.90 -3.69 -4.58
C VAL A 248 2.56 -4.78 -5.42
N ARG A 249 3.75 -4.53 -5.98
CA ARG A 249 4.49 -5.53 -6.77
C ARG A 249 4.95 -6.75 -5.95
N SER A 250 5.15 -6.57 -4.65
CA SER A 250 5.68 -7.62 -3.75
C SER A 250 4.63 -8.53 -3.13
N CYS A 251 3.33 -8.24 -3.28
CA CYS A 251 2.25 -9.00 -2.65
C CYS A 251 1.11 -9.30 -3.64
N ARG A 252 0.05 -9.96 -3.16
CA ARG A 252 -1.11 -10.36 -3.98
C ARG A 252 -1.88 -9.19 -4.60
N LEU A 253 -1.61 -7.95 -4.17
CA LEU A 253 -2.16 -6.76 -4.83
C LEU A 253 -1.73 -6.65 -6.30
N ARG A 254 -0.59 -7.23 -6.70
CA ARG A 254 -0.18 -7.29 -8.11
C ARG A 254 -1.19 -8.04 -8.98
N GLU A 255 -1.80 -9.11 -8.46
CA GLU A 255 -2.80 -9.92 -9.17
C GLU A 255 -4.12 -9.17 -9.30
N LEU A 256 -4.48 -8.38 -8.29
CA LEU A 256 -5.73 -7.62 -8.24
C LEU A 256 -5.68 -6.32 -9.06
N LEU A 257 -4.56 -5.60 -8.99
CA LEU A 257 -4.43 -4.27 -9.61
C LEU A 257 -3.74 -4.31 -10.98
N GLY A 258 -2.94 -5.35 -11.25
CA GLY A 258 -2.21 -5.53 -12.50
C GLY A 258 -0.89 -4.74 -12.60
N GLU A 259 -0.01 -5.18 -13.51
CA GLU A 259 1.30 -4.55 -13.72
C GLU A 259 1.19 -3.18 -14.40
N GLU A 260 0.12 -2.93 -15.16
CA GLU A 260 -0.14 -1.62 -15.77
C GLU A 260 -0.32 -0.55 -14.69
N TRP A 261 -1.12 -0.84 -13.66
CA TRP A 261 -1.32 0.04 -12.51
C TRP A 261 0.04 0.35 -11.85
N ALA A 262 0.86 -0.67 -11.60
CA ALA A 262 2.15 -0.51 -10.95
C ALA A 262 3.12 0.33 -11.80
N THR A 263 3.16 0.08 -13.11
CA THR A 263 4.02 0.81 -14.06
C THR A 263 3.63 2.28 -14.17
N ARG A 264 2.32 2.57 -14.24
CA ARG A 264 1.80 3.95 -14.28
C ARG A 264 2.14 4.72 -13.01
N HIS A 265 1.92 4.11 -11.85
CA HIS A 265 2.22 4.76 -10.56
C HIS A 265 3.74 4.90 -10.34
N ALA A 266 4.56 3.97 -10.84
CA ALA A 266 6.02 4.12 -10.86
C ALA A 266 6.46 5.31 -11.74
N ALA A 267 5.82 5.50 -12.91
CA ALA A 267 6.10 6.65 -13.76
C ALA A 267 5.72 7.97 -13.06
N LYS A 268 4.61 8.00 -12.32
CA LYS A 268 4.22 9.17 -11.51
C LYS A 268 5.19 9.43 -10.36
N ALA A 269 5.73 8.39 -9.71
CA ALA A 269 6.78 8.55 -8.70
C ALA A 269 8.04 9.20 -9.29
N ARG A 270 8.48 8.73 -10.47
CA ARG A 270 9.58 9.34 -11.22
C ARG A 270 9.30 10.77 -11.66
N GLN A 271 8.05 11.09 -12.00
CA GLN A 271 7.64 12.47 -12.30
C GLN A 271 7.79 13.39 -11.07
N HIS A 272 7.40 12.93 -9.88
CA HIS A 272 7.64 13.68 -8.65
C HIS A 272 9.13 13.85 -8.36
N ALA A 273 9.94 12.79 -8.54
CA ALA A 273 11.39 12.86 -8.40
C ALA A 273 12.02 13.91 -9.35
N ALA A 274 11.61 13.92 -10.62
CA ALA A 274 12.02 14.94 -11.59
C ALA A 274 11.54 16.36 -11.24
N GLY A 275 10.39 16.47 -10.55
CA GLY A 275 9.89 17.72 -9.97
C GLY A 275 10.83 18.26 -8.89
N TYR A 276 11.32 17.39 -8.00
CA TYR A 276 12.37 17.73 -7.04
C TYR A 276 13.65 18.15 -7.80
N ASP A 277 14.11 17.37 -8.78
CA ASP A 277 15.37 17.66 -9.50
C ASP A 277 15.34 19.09 -10.06
N ARG A 278 14.21 19.48 -10.67
CA ARG A 278 14.01 20.83 -11.20
C ARG A 278 13.94 21.90 -10.12
N ALA A 279 13.22 21.64 -9.03
CA ALA A 279 13.03 22.61 -7.96
C ALA A 279 14.31 22.90 -7.18
N ALA A 280 15.10 21.86 -6.89
CA ALA A 280 16.36 21.96 -6.14
C ALA A 280 17.52 22.41 -7.03
N TRP A 281 17.69 21.83 -8.21
CA TRP A 281 18.89 22.00 -9.04
C TRP A 281 18.74 22.97 -10.21
N GLY A 282 17.50 23.39 -10.52
CA GLY A 282 17.24 24.37 -11.58
C GLY A 282 17.93 25.71 -11.34
N ARG A 283 17.98 26.19 -10.08
CA ARG A 283 18.70 27.43 -9.73
C ARG A 283 20.20 27.28 -9.95
N VAL A 284 20.78 26.15 -9.54
CA VAL A 284 22.20 25.83 -9.74
C VAL A 284 22.53 25.83 -11.23
N ALA A 285 21.76 25.11 -12.04
CA ALA A 285 21.94 25.05 -13.48
C ALA A 285 21.84 26.44 -14.16
N ALA A 286 20.90 27.29 -13.71
CA ALA A 286 20.70 28.63 -14.27
C ALA A 286 21.84 29.62 -13.98
N THR A 287 22.73 29.32 -13.02
CA THR A 287 23.92 30.16 -12.80
C THR A 287 24.98 29.99 -13.90
N ILE A 288 24.93 28.90 -14.67
CA ILE A 288 25.87 28.63 -15.76
C ILE A 288 25.47 29.49 -16.97
N PRO A 289 26.34 30.38 -17.47
CA PRO A 289 25.98 31.30 -18.54
C PRO A 289 25.80 30.58 -19.88
N THR A 290 24.70 30.89 -20.57
CA THR A 290 24.45 30.47 -21.95
C THR A 290 24.91 31.57 -22.90
N GLY A 291 26.10 31.43 -23.50
CA GLY A 291 26.62 32.37 -24.50
C GLY A 291 28.00 32.94 -24.18
N ASN A 292 28.36 34.01 -24.88
CA ASN A 292 29.60 34.74 -24.61
C ASN A 292 29.38 35.74 -23.47
N VAL A 293 30.28 35.70 -22.50
CA VAL A 293 30.31 36.59 -21.33
C VAL A 293 31.71 37.17 -21.22
N SER A 294 31.86 38.32 -20.56
CA SER A 294 33.17 38.86 -20.23
C SER A 294 33.85 38.03 -19.13
N ALA A 295 35.18 38.17 -19.00
CA ALA A 295 35.93 37.49 -17.93
C ALA A 295 35.46 37.89 -16.52
N GLY A 296 35.04 39.15 -16.34
CA GLY A 296 34.49 39.65 -15.07
C GLY A 296 33.13 39.02 -14.74
N GLU A 297 32.25 38.90 -15.72
CA GLU A 297 30.95 38.23 -15.56
C GLU A 297 31.11 36.73 -15.31
N ALA A 298 32.03 36.07 -16.03
CA ALA A 298 32.35 34.66 -15.81
C ALA A 298 32.81 34.41 -14.36
N ARG A 299 33.66 35.28 -13.79
CA ARG A 299 34.03 35.22 -12.37
C ARG A 299 32.82 35.30 -11.44
N GLY A 300 31.93 36.26 -11.69
CA GLY A 300 30.70 36.43 -10.90
C GLY A 300 29.81 35.19 -10.97
N ARG A 301 29.62 34.63 -12.17
CA ARG A 301 28.82 33.41 -12.41
C ARG A 301 29.42 32.18 -11.73
N MET A 302 30.74 32.02 -11.72
CA MET A 302 31.40 30.91 -11.02
C MET A 302 31.17 30.97 -9.51
N ARG A 303 31.31 32.15 -8.89
CA ARG A 303 31.01 32.32 -7.46
C ARG A 303 29.55 32.03 -7.15
N ALA A 304 28.63 32.51 -8.00
CA ALA A 304 27.20 32.24 -7.86
C ALA A 304 26.88 30.74 -7.99
N PHE A 305 27.54 30.05 -8.93
CA PHE A 305 27.40 28.59 -9.10
C PHE A 305 27.86 27.84 -7.86
N ASN A 306 29.05 28.14 -7.34
CA ASN A 306 29.58 27.47 -6.14
C ASN A 306 28.67 27.69 -4.92
N ALA A 307 28.20 28.93 -4.71
CA ALA A 307 27.29 29.24 -3.62
C ALA A 307 25.96 28.50 -3.75
N ALA A 308 25.37 28.47 -4.96
CA ALA A 308 24.12 27.75 -5.22
C ALA A 308 24.29 26.23 -5.06
N LEU A 309 25.41 25.67 -5.50
CA LEU A 309 25.76 24.27 -5.32
C LEU A 309 25.90 23.91 -3.84
N GLU A 310 26.59 24.75 -3.06
CA GLU A 310 26.74 24.54 -1.61
C GLU A 310 25.40 24.66 -0.87
N GLU A 311 24.55 25.62 -1.22
CA GLU A 311 23.20 25.75 -0.67
C GLU A 311 22.36 24.50 -0.95
N ALA A 312 22.37 24.00 -2.20
CA ALA A 312 21.65 22.78 -2.59
C ALA A 312 22.16 21.55 -1.82
N CYS A 313 23.49 21.36 -1.77
CA CYS A 313 24.09 20.25 -1.01
C CYS A 313 23.79 20.34 0.49
N ALA A 314 23.79 21.55 1.07
CA ALA A 314 23.48 21.75 2.48
C ALA A 314 22.00 21.50 2.78
N ALA A 315 21.08 21.91 1.91
CA ALA A 315 19.66 21.62 2.05
C ALA A 315 19.39 20.10 2.07
N GLU A 316 20.13 19.35 1.25
CA GLU A 316 19.94 17.92 1.04
C GLU A 316 20.61 17.02 2.07
N SER A 317 21.45 17.57 2.96
CA SER A 317 22.21 16.77 3.94
C SER A 317 21.33 15.95 4.89
N GLY A 318 20.05 16.33 5.03
CA GLY A 318 19.05 15.61 5.81
C GLY A 318 17.96 14.93 4.98
N TRP A 319 18.04 14.95 3.65
CA TRP A 319 16.98 14.43 2.77
C TRP A 319 17.23 12.96 2.44
N VAL A 320 16.15 12.20 2.34
CA VAL A 320 16.19 10.73 2.22
C VAL A 320 15.53 10.31 0.93
N VAL A 321 16.18 9.44 0.15
CA VAL A 321 15.56 8.68 -0.94
C VAL A 321 15.63 7.21 -0.58
N ALA A 322 14.50 6.60 -0.24
CA ALA A 322 14.47 5.25 0.31
C ALA A 322 14.79 4.18 -0.76
N ASP A 323 14.30 4.38 -1.98
CA ASP A 323 14.49 3.45 -3.09
C ASP A 323 15.83 3.69 -3.80
N ALA A 324 16.66 2.65 -3.90
CA ALA A 324 18.02 2.77 -4.44
C ALA A 324 18.02 3.08 -5.95
N ALA A 325 17.10 2.47 -6.72
CA ALA A 325 17.05 2.70 -8.17
C ALA A 325 16.60 4.14 -8.48
N MET A 326 15.58 4.62 -7.76
CA MET A 326 15.14 6.01 -7.87
C MET A 326 16.24 6.99 -7.44
N ARG A 327 17.01 6.66 -6.38
CA ARG A 327 18.14 7.48 -5.94
C ARG A 327 19.21 7.62 -7.02
N GLU A 328 19.59 6.52 -7.67
CA GLU A 328 20.57 6.57 -8.76
C GLU A 328 20.04 7.30 -10.00
N GLU A 329 18.76 7.13 -10.33
CA GLU A 329 18.11 7.87 -11.42
C GLU A 329 18.13 9.38 -11.17
N MET A 330 17.80 9.82 -9.94
CA MET A 330 17.87 11.23 -9.54
C MET A 330 19.29 11.78 -9.64
N ARG A 331 20.28 11.05 -9.09
CA ARG A 331 21.71 11.43 -9.22
C ARG A 331 22.11 11.56 -10.69
N ALA A 332 21.70 10.64 -11.56
CA ALA A 332 21.97 10.70 -12.98
C ALA A 332 21.30 11.91 -13.66
N ASN A 333 20.06 12.24 -13.29
CA ASN A 333 19.34 13.40 -13.81
C ASN A 333 20.01 14.72 -13.41
N VAL A 334 20.39 14.88 -12.14
CA VAL A 334 21.10 16.07 -11.67
C VAL A 334 22.46 16.21 -12.38
N ARG A 335 23.22 15.11 -12.53
CA ARG A 335 24.47 15.12 -13.33
C ARG A 335 24.22 15.58 -14.75
N ARG A 336 23.19 15.07 -15.41
CA ARG A 336 22.82 15.44 -16.79
C ARG A 336 22.38 16.90 -16.90
N MET A 337 21.76 17.45 -15.86
CA MET A 337 21.32 18.85 -15.82
C MET A 337 22.49 19.82 -15.70
N ILE A 338 23.52 19.46 -14.92
CA ILE A 338 24.59 20.39 -14.51
C ILE A 338 25.88 20.17 -15.28
N LEU A 339 26.37 18.92 -15.34
CA LEU A 339 27.74 18.64 -15.78
C LEU A 339 28.05 19.02 -17.23
N PRO A 340 27.17 18.79 -18.23
CA PRO A 340 27.49 19.16 -19.60
C PRO A 340 27.74 20.65 -19.77
N ALA A 341 26.86 21.49 -19.21
CA ALA A 341 26.99 22.94 -19.28
C ALA A 341 28.18 23.44 -18.44
N TYR A 342 28.37 22.87 -17.24
CA TYR A 342 29.47 23.25 -16.35
C TYR A 342 30.83 22.90 -16.93
N ARG A 343 31.00 21.72 -17.55
CA ARG A 343 32.24 21.32 -18.24
C ARG A 343 32.60 22.29 -19.36
N GLY A 344 31.61 22.69 -20.17
CA GLY A 344 31.84 23.69 -21.23
C GLY A 344 32.27 25.05 -20.66
N PHE A 345 31.61 25.49 -19.59
CA PHE A 345 31.94 26.73 -18.91
C PHE A 345 33.34 26.70 -18.27
N TYR A 346 33.67 25.61 -17.56
CA TYR A 346 34.96 25.37 -16.94
C TYR A 346 36.09 25.33 -17.97
N THR A 347 35.92 24.61 -19.08
CA THR A 347 36.96 24.51 -20.12
C THR A 347 37.27 25.87 -20.76
N ARG A 348 36.24 26.70 -20.96
CA ARG A 348 36.39 28.02 -21.58
C ARG A 348 37.11 29.02 -20.67
N TRP A 349 36.88 28.94 -19.37
CA TRP A 349 37.29 29.98 -18.42
C TRP A 349 38.31 29.51 -17.38
N GLY A 350 38.55 28.22 -17.21
CA GLY A 350 39.36 27.65 -16.12
C GLY A 350 40.74 28.30 -15.98
N ALA A 351 41.50 28.38 -17.08
CA ALA A 351 42.82 29.01 -17.09
C ALA A 351 42.79 30.51 -16.73
N ALA A 352 41.71 31.23 -17.07
CA ALA A 352 41.55 32.64 -16.72
C ALA A 352 41.16 32.87 -15.24
N MET A 353 40.95 31.79 -14.47
CA MET A 353 40.45 31.81 -13.10
C MET A 353 41.47 31.30 -12.08
N GLU A 354 42.51 30.56 -12.50
CA GLU A 354 43.57 30.04 -11.62
C GLU A 354 44.33 31.17 -10.87
N ASP A 355 44.50 32.34 -11.50
CA ASP A 355 45.16 33.50 -10.89
C ASP A 355 44.27 34.37 -9.98
N ALA A 356 42.96 34.07 -9.88
CA ALA A 356 41.97 35.04 -9.39
C ALA A 356 41.38 34.77 -7.98
N ALA A 357 42.00 33.89 -7.18
CA ALA A 357 41.55 33.49 -5.83
C ALA A 357 40.09 32.97 -5.76
N ALA A 358 39.49 32.62 -6.90
CA ALA A 358 38.19 31.97 -6.95
C ALA A 358 38.39 30.47 -6.71
N VAL A 359 37.71 29.90 -5.71
CA VAL A 359 37.68 28.44 -5.51
C VAL A 359 37.06 27.82 -6.76
N LEU A 360 37.87 27.19 -7.59
CA LEU A 360 37.42 26.59 -8.85
C LEU A 360 37.15 25.11 -8.58
N LEU A 361 35.88 24.70 -8.53
CA LEU A 361 35.53 23.29 -8.42
C LEU A 361 35.76 22.63 -9.79
N SER A 362 36.54 21.55 -9.84
CA SER A 362 36.66 20.80 -11.08
C SER A 362 35.31 20.15 -11.45
N PRO A 363 35.05 19.86 -12.74
CA PRO A 363 33.85 19.11 -13.10
C PRO A 363 33.76 17.74 -12.39
N ASP A 364 34.89 17.16 -12.02
CA ASP A 364 34.94 15.91 -11.26
C ASP A 364 34.56 16.14 -9.79
N ASP A 365 34.98 17.24 -9.17
CA ASP A 365 34.54 17.63 -7.82
C ASP A 365 33.02 17.83 -7.76
N VAL A 366 32.45 18.52 -8.75
CA VAL A 366 31.00 18.69 -8.87
C VAL A 366 30.32 17.34 -9.08
N GLY A 367 30.87 16.49 -9.95
CA GLY A 367 30.35 15.14 -10.20
C GLY A 367 30.35 14.25 -8.95
N ASN A 368 31.40 14.35 -8.12
CA ASN A 368 31.53 13.64 -6.86
C ASN A 368 30.50 14.13 -5.83
N ARG A 369 30.34 15.46 -5.66
CA ARG A 369 29.31 16.03 -4.78
C ARG A 369 27.90 15.59 -5.17
N VAL A 370 27.59 15.59 -6.47
CA VAL A 370 26.30 15.09 -6.98
C VAL A 370 26.17 13.56 -6.80
N GLY A 371 27.28 12.83 -6.80
CA GLY A 371 27.28 11.40 -6.51
C GLY A 371 26.98 11.06 -5.05
N GLU A 372 27.29 11.98 -4.13
CA GLU A 372 27.06 11.80 -2.70
C GLU A 372 25.62 12.12 -2.26
N LEU A 373 24.78 12.71 -3.12
CA LEU A 373 23.41 13.10 -2.76
C LEU A 373 22.62 11.93 -2.19
N PHE A 374 21.93 12.16 -1.07
CA PHE A 374 21.13 11.15 -0.36
C PHE A 374 21.91 9.93 0.18
N SER A 375 23.24 9.99 0.29
CA SER A 375 24.04 8.88 0.86
C SER A 375 23.92 8.77 2.38
N GLY A 376 23.28 9.74 3.04
CA GLY A 376 23.25 9.89 4.49
C GLY A 376 24.60 10.36 5.02
N SER A 377 24.58 11.28 5.99
CA SER A 377 25.77 11.64 6.78
C SER A 377 26.21 10.44 7.64
N GLY A 378 26.88 9.47 7.03
CA GLY A 378 27.34 8.24 7.67
C GLY A 378 28.68 7.72 7.17
N SER A 379 29.37 8.45 6.27
CA SER A 379 30.79 8.20 6.03
C SER A 379 31.58 9.14 6.92
N HIS A 380 32.11 8.61 8.03
CA HIS A 380 33.20 9.23 8.75
C HIS A 380 34.26 9.65 7.72
N ARG A 381 34.49 10.97 7.58
CA ARG A 381 35.74 11.50 7.03
C ARG A 381 36.87 10.82 7.80
N THR A 382 37.47 9.79 7.23
CA THR A 382 38.78 9.31 7.65
C THR A 382 39.72 10.48 7.42
N LYS A 383 40.07 11.17 8.51
CA LYS A 383 41.21 12.08 8.53
C LYS A 383 42.42 11.22 8.15
N ALA A 384 42.91 11.38 6.92
CA ALA A 384 44.23 10.90 6.56
C ALA A 384 45.23 11.63 7.47
N SER A 385 45.75 10.93 8.48
CA SER A 385 46.90 11.40 9.23
C SER A 385 48.10 11.29 8.30
N SER A 386 48.64 12.44 7.91
CA SER A 386 49.94 12.56 7.28
C SER A 386 51.01 12.06 8.26
N SER A 387 51.53 10.85 8.04
CA SER A 387 52.80 10.41 8.58
C SER A 387 53.89 10.96 7.66
N ARG A 388 54.53 12.07 8.04
CA ARG A 388 55.83 12.45 7.48
C ARG A 388 56.92 11.71 8.24
N THR A 389 57.58 10.80 7.54
CA THR A 389 58.92 10.33 7.87
C THR A 389 59.90 11.32 7.27
N VAL A 390 60.66 12.03 8.12
CA VAL A 390 62.13 12.15 8.07
C VAL A 390 62.60 12.28 9.50
#